data_AF-K1T1H2-F1
#
_entry.id   AF-K1T1H2-F1
#
_cell.length_a   1.000
_cell.length_b   1.000
_cell.length_c   1.000
_cell.angle_alpha   90.00
_cell.angle_beta   90.00
_cell.angle_gamma   90.00
#
_symmetry.space_group_name_H-M   'P 1'
#
loop_
_entity.id
_entity.type
_entity.pdbx_description
1 polymer ?
#
loop_
_entity_poly.entity_id
_entity_poly.type
_entity_poly.pdbx_seq_one_letter_code
_entity_poly.pdbx_strand_id
1 'polypeptide(L)'
;DPYLYPNVDWMDEILRDYSHNRSANVNVSGGSDKAVYYIGLAYYDEDGMYKDTKLADYNSNTYYRRYNVTTNLTLNPFRTTEIKLGIQGYLANANYPASSQATIFESAYFTQPIYIAPMYPDGKLGAFSGGGLNPVAELGATGYANQWRSQVYSNLRVTQQLCKGLSITGMFSFDTYNYTSNRFTKSPNTYHATGRDANGNLIYEQTRQGTENLAYSLSAKGDRTIYLEAALNYKNTFGRHDVSGMLLFNQSDEINTKATNVEEALPYRFRGLAGRFTYGFDDRYFAEFNFGYNGSENFAPKNRYGFFPSMGLGWVISNE
;
A
#
# COMPACT_ATOMS: atom_id res chain seq x y z
N ASP A 1 17.28 -20.41 -39.84
CA ASP A 1 15.81 -20.28 -39.90
C ASP A 1 15.34 -19.87 -38.52
N PRO A 2 14.87 -18.63 -38.30
CA PRO A 2 14.56 -18.11 -36.96
C PRO A 2 13.43 -18.85 -36.25
N TYR A 3 12.63 -19.65 -36.97
CA TYR A 3 11.49 -20.38 -36.40
C TYR A 3 11.84 -21.82 -36.00
N LEU A 4 12.82 -22.43 -36.66
CA LEU A 4 13.33 -23.78 -36.33
C LEU A 4 14.61 -23.72 -35.48
N TYR A 5 15.38 -22.65 -35.61
CA TYR A 5 16.63 -22.39 -34.90
C TYR A 5 16.65 -20.93 -34.42
N PRO A 6 15.82 -20.61 -33.41
CA PRO A 6 15.69 -19.24 -32.89
C PRO A 6 16.98 -18.76 -32.22
N ASN A 7 17.13 -17.45 -32.14
CA ASN A 7 18.08 -16.76 -31.26
C ASN A 7 17.38 -15.51 -30.74
N VAL A 8 16.64 -15.67 -29.64
CA VAL A 8 15.66 -14.70 -29.14
C VAL A 8 16.23 -13.97 -27.94
N ASP A 9 16.22 -12.64 -27.99
CA ASP A 9 16.42 -11.81 -26.81
C ASP A 9 15.11 -11.70 -26.04
N TRP A 10 14.90 -12.60 -25.08
CA TRP A 10 13.65 -12.66 -24.33
C TRP A 10 13.34 -11.40 -23.52
N MET A 11 14.37 -10.64 -23.12
CA MET A 11 14.15 -9.39 -22.39
C MET A 11 13.65 -8.30 -23.35
N ASP A 12 14.23 -8.19 -24.55
CA ASP A 12 13.68 -7.31 -25.59
C ASP A 12 12.27 -7.73 -25.96
N GLU A 13 11.97 -9.03 -26.12
CA GLU A 13 10.62 -9.49 -26.48
C GLU A 13 9.53 -9.06 -25.47
N ILE A 14 9.86 -8.89 -24.19
CA ILE A 14 8.87 -8.54 -23.16
C ILE A 14 8.96 -7.10 -22.65
N LEU A 15 10.08 -6.38 -22.78
CA LEU A 15 10.28 -5.04 -22.20
C LEU A 15 10.28 -3.93 -23.26
N ARG A 16 9.55 -2.86 -23.00
CA ARG A 16 9.63 -1.60 -23.76
C ARG A 16 10.97 -0.91 -23.49
N ASP A 17 11.45 -0.16 -24.48
CA ASP A 17 12.64 0.69 -24.33
C ASP A 17 12.47 1.80 -23.30
N TYR A 18 11.22 2.26 -23.10
CA TYR A 18 10.88 3.31 -22.14
C TYR A 18 9.44 3.15 -21.63
N SER A 19 9.19 3.72 -20.46
CA SER A 19 7.85 3.86 -19.90
C SER A 19 7.60 5.29 -19.44
N HIS A 20 6.33 5.65 -19.27
CA HIS A 20 5.90 6.99 -18.85
C HIS A 20 5.38 6.98 -17.42
N ASN A 21 5.73 8.04 -16.72
CA ASN A 21 5.16 8.38 -15.43
C ASN A 21 4.71 9.84 -15.46
N ARG A 22 3.52 10.12 -14.94
CA ARG A 22 2.92 11.45 -14.91
C ARG A 22 2.34 11.70 -13.54
N SER A 23 2.62 12.87 -12.99
CA SER A 23 1.97 13.33 -11.78
C SER A 23 1.52 14.77 -11.90
N ALA A 24 0.38 15.08 -11.29
CA ALA A 24 -0.17 16.41 -11.20
C ALA A 24 -0.67 16.65 -9.78
N ASN A 25 -0.32 17.78 -9.18
CA ASN A 25 -0.70 18.12 -7.81
C ASN A 25 -1.32 19.51 -7.80
N VAL A 26 -2.48 19.66 -7.17
CA VAL A 26 -3.15 20.93 -6.93
C VAL A 26 -3.40 21.05 -5.45
N ASN A 27 -2.99 22.16 -4.85
CA ASN A 27 -3.22 22.43 -3.44
C ASN A 27 -3.84 23.81 -3.26
N VAL A 28 -4.70 23.90 -2.25
CA VAL A 28 -5.34 25.14 -1.81
C VAL A 28 -5.19 25.18 -0.30
N SER A 29 -4.61 26.27 0.20
CA SER A 29 -4.50 26.53 1.63
C SER A 29 -4.90 27.96 1.93
N GLY A 30 -5.46 28.18 3.11
CA GLY A 30 -5.82 29.50 3.57
C GLY A 30 -6.28 29.47 5.02
N GLY A 31 -6.57 30.63 5.56
CA GLY A 31 -7.12 30.70 6.90
C GLY A 31 -7.20 32.10 7.48
N SER A 32 -7.73 32.14 8.69
CA SER A 32 -7.83 33.26 9.61
C SER A 32 -7.60 32.72 11.03
N ASP A 33 -7.63 33.59 12.03
CA ASP A 33 -7.50 33.21 13.44
C ASP A 33 -8.49 32.11 13.88
N LYS A 34 -9.66 32.04 13.23
CA LYS A 34 -10.74 31.10 13.56
C LYS A 34 -10.70 29.78 12.81
N ALA A 35 -10.07 29.73 11.64
CA ALA A 35 -10.06 28.55 10.81
C ALA A 35 -8.84 28.57 9.88
N VAL A 36 -8.07 27.49 9.87
CA VAL A 36 -6.97 27.24 8.94
C VAL A 36 -7.28 25.96 8.20
N TYR A 37 -7.22 25.98 6.87
CA TYR A 37 -7.52 24.83 6.03
C TYR A 37 -6.44 24.58 4.99
N TYR A 38 -6.29 23.31 4.64
CA TYR A 38 -5.47 22.81 3.55
C TYR A 38 -6.25 21.73 2.83
N ILE A 39 -6.29 21.79 1.50
CA ILE A 39 -6.86 20.76 0.61
C ILE A 39 -5.84 20.51 -0.49
N GLY A 40 -5.40 19.26 -0.62
CA GLY A 40 -4.51 18.80 -1.68
C GLY A 40 -5.17 17.68 -2.47
N LEU A 41 -5.12 17.80 -3.79
CA LEU A 41 -5.50 16.77 -4.75
C LEU A 41 -4.27 16.38 -5.56
N ALA A 42 -4.04 15.09 -5.75
CA ALA A 42 -2.96 14.61 -6.60
C ALA A 42 -3.43 13.49 -7.51
N TYR A 43 -2.95 13.51 -8.76
CA TYR A 43 -3.10 12.45 -9.72
C TYR A 43 -1.72 11.86 -10.04
N TYR A 44 -1.67 10.54 -10.16
CA TYR A 44 -0.49 9.79 -10.54
C TYR A 44 -0.90 8.72 -11.56
N ASP A 45 -0.12 8.58 -12.61
CA ASP A 45 -0.31 7.62 -13.70
C ASP A 45 1.05 7.07 -14.11
N GLU A 46 1.18 5.75 -14.13
CA GLU A 46 2.38 5.05 -14.54
C GLU A 46 1.99 3.89 -15.44
N ASP A 47 2.65 3.81 -16.59
CA ASP A 47 2.63 2.62 -17.43
C ASP A 47 3.74 1.66 -17.00
N GLY A 48 3.49 0.36 -17.09
CA GLY A 48 4.51 -0.66 -16.85
C GLY A 48 5.50 -0.78 -18.01
N MET A 49 6.66 -1.35 -17.72
CA MET A 49 7.70 -1.60 -18.74
C MET A 49 7.36 -2.74 -19.70
N TYR A 50 6.38 -3.60 -19.42
CA TYR A 50 6.09 -4.72 -20.32
C TYR A 50 5.46 -4.26 -21.65
N LYS A 51 5.87 -4.87 -22.77
CA LYS A 51 5.34 -4.61 -24.11
C LYS A 51 3.84 -4.94 -24.17
N ASP A 52 3.12 -4.16 -24.96
CA ASP A 52 1.76 -4.51 -25.36
C ASP A 52 1.82 -5.54 -26.48
N THR A 53 1.54 -6.79 -26.14
CA THR A 53 1.70 -7.92 -27.07
C THR A 53 0.52 -8.06 -28.03
N LYS A 54 -0.65 -7.45 -27.75
CA LYS A 54 -1.89 -7.53 -28.55
C LYS A 54 -2.27 -8.95 -29.01
N LEU A 55 -1.96 -9.98 -28.22
CA LEU A 55 -2.21 -11.39 -28.57
C LEU A 55 -3.67 -11.82 -28.43
N ALA A 56 -4.49 -11.00 -27.80
CA ALA A 56 -5.87 -11.30 -27.48
C ALA A 56 -6.71 -10.02 -27.45
N ASP A 57 -8.04 -10.20 -27.51
CA ASP A 57 -9.02 -9.11 -27.48
C ASP A 57 -9.22 -8.49 -26.07
N TYR A 58 -8.27 -8.66 -25.16
CA TYR A 58 -8.28 -8.07 -23.83
C TYR A 58 -6.98 -7.31 -23.54
N ASN A 59 -7.06 -6.37 -22.60
CA ASN A 59 -5.92 -5.55 -22.22
C ASN A 59 -5.11 -6.20 -21.08
N SER A 60 -3.97 -6.79 -21.40
CA SER A 60 -3.00 -7.28 -20.41
C SER A 60 -1.91 -6.26 -20.05
N ASN A 61 -1.95 -5.03 -20.57
CA ASN A 61 -0.94 -4.03 -20.27
C ASN A 61 -0.90 -3.70 -18.78
N THR A 62 0.32 -3.64 -18.25
CA THR A 62 0.55 -3.20 -16.88
C THR A 62 0.40 -1.68 -16.79
N TYR A 63 -0.41 -1.19 -15.85
CA TYR A 63 -0.45 0.22 -15.49
C TYR A 63 -0.88 0.40 -14.03
N TYR A 64 -0.59 1.58 -13.46
CA TYR A 64 -1.03 2.00 -12.14
C TYR A 64 -1.49 3.45 -12.14
N ARG A 65 -2.73 3.69 -11.73
CA ARG A 65 -3.37 5.02 -11.65
C ARG A 65 -3.84 5.27 -10.23
N ARG A 66 -3.53 6.44 -9.68
CA ARG A 66 -3.86 6.79 -8.30
C ARG A 66 -4.31 8.25 -8.18
N TYR A 67 -5.41 8.43 -7.46
CA TYR A 67 -5.97 9.72 -7.09
C TYR A 67 -5.83 9.87 -5.58
N ASN A 68 -5.18 10.94 -5.12
CA ASN A 68 -4.99 11.24 -3.70
C ASN A 68 -5.78 12.47 -3.30
N VAL A 69 -6.31 12.44 -2.08
CA VAL A 69 -6.93 13.58 -1.41
C VAL A 69 -6.26 13.74 -0.05
N THR A 70 -5.91 14.96 0.32
CA THR A 70 -5.45 15.29 1.67
C THR A 70 -6.14 16.57 2.12
N THR A 71 -6.82 16.53 3.25
CA THR A 71 -7.48 17.68 3.86
C THR A 71 -7.04 17.80 5.29
N ASN A 72 -6.63 19.00 5.70
CA ASN A 72 -6.40 19.34 7.10
C ASN A 72 -7.21 20.59 7.42
N LEU A 73 -7.99 20.54 8.48
CA LEU A 73 -8.81 21.65 8.94
C LEU A 73 -8.54 21.84 10.44
N THR A 74 -8.12 23.05 10.81
CA THR A 74 -8.01 23.48 12.21
C THR A 74 -9.03 24.59 12.44
N LEU A 75 -9.92 24.40 13.42
CA LEU A 75 -10.93 25.37 13.83
C LEU A 75 -10.68 25.80 15.27
N ASN A 76 -10.80 27.10 15.53
CA ASN A 76 -10.71 27.70 16.86
C ASN A 76 -12.03 28.42 17.21
N PRO A 77 -13.16 27.69 17.35
CA PRO A 77 -14.47 28.30 17.58
C PRO A 77 -14.45 29.24 18.80
N PHE A 78 -13.80 28.81 19.87
CA PHE A 78 -13.58 29.58 21.10
C PHE A 78 -12.08 29.76 21.37
N ARG A 79 -11.70 30.71 22.23
CA ARG A 79 -10.29 30.90 22.64
C ARG A 79 -9.73 29.69 23.42
N THR A 80 -10.61 28.86 23.96
CA THR A 80 -10.27 27.70 24.78
C THR A 80 -10.42 26.37 24.04
N THR A 81 -10.92 26.37 22.80
CA THR A 81 -11.25 25.13 22.09
C THR A 81 -10.61 25.12 20.71
N GLU A 82 -9.79 24.10 20.44
CA GLU A 82 -9.23 23.79 19.12
C GLU A 82 -9.84 22.48 18.62
N ILE A 83 -10.24 22.44 17.35
CA ILE A 83 -10.72 21.23 16.66
C ILE A 83 -9.83 21.02 15.43
N LYS A 84 -9.20 19.86 15.33
CA LYS A 84 -8.40 19.44 14.19
C LYS A 84 -9.07 18.24 13.51
N LEU A 85 -9.36 18.38 12.23
CA LEU A 85 -9.86 17.33 11.36
C LEU A 85 -8.84 17.06 10.26
N GLY A 86 -8.32 15.84 10.21
CA GLY A 86 -7.47 15.35 9.13
C GLY A 86 -8.20 14.25 8.36
N ILE A 87 -8.23 14.35 7.04
CA ILE A 87 -8.66 13.25 6.16
C ILE A 87 -7.62 13.12 5.06
N GLN A 88 -7.06 11.93 4.89
CA GLN A 88 -6.16 11.62 3.80
C GLN A 88 -6.58 10.30 3.19
N GLY A 89 -6.44 10.17 1.88
CA GLY A 89 -6.75 8.89 1.25
C GLY A 89 -6.33 8.83 -0.19
N TYR A 90 -6.48 7.64 -0.75
CA TYR A 90 -6.30 7.44 -2.18
C TYR A 90 -7.27 6.41 -2.73
N LEU A 91 -7.57 6.55 -4.01
CA LEU A 91 -8.19 5.54 -4.85
C LEU A 91 -7.18 5.16 -5.92
N ALA A 92 -6.94 3.87 -6.12
CA ALA A 92 -6.03 3.39 -7.14
C ALA A 92 -6.64 2.26 -7.97
N ASN A 93 -6.34 2.29 -9.26
CA ASN A 93 -6.60 1.19 -10.18
C ASN A 93 -5.29 0.71 -10.78
N ALA A 94 -5.12 -0.60 -10.82
CA ALA A 94 -3.98 -1.23 -11.46
C ALA A 94 -4.46 -2.35 -12.39
N ASN A 95 -3.78 -2.52 -13.50
CA ASN A 95 -3.99 -3.65 -14.39
C ASN A 95 -2.68 -4.40 -14.55
N TYR A 96 -2.78 -5.72 -14.71
CA TYR A 96 -1.64 -6.61 -14.88
C TYR A 96 -2.00 -7.74 -15.83
N PRO A 97 -1.00 -8.37 -16.47
CA PRO A 97 -1.15 -9.72 -17.03
C PRO A 97 -1.69 -10.69 -15.99
N ALA A 98 -2.29 -11.80 -16.45
CA ALA A 98 -2.62 -12.89 -15.54
C ALA A 98 -1.32 -13.46 -14.95
N SER A 99 -0.36 -13.91 -15.74
CA SER A 99 0.92 -14.36 -15.17
C SER A 99 1.56 -13.31 -14.26
N SER A 100 2.12 -13.76 -13.13
CA SER A 100 2.75 -12.84 -12.19
C SER A 100 3.98 -12.19 -12.82
N GLN A 101 4.31 -10.95 -12.43
CA GLN A 101 5.50 -10.29 -12.98
C GLN A 101 6.77 -11.07 -12.68
N ALA A 102 6.84 -11.72 -11.51
CA ALA A 102 7.96 -12.58 -11.14
C ALA A 102 8.08 -13.76 -12.11
N THR A 103 6.97 -14.44 -12.42
CA THR A 103 6.94 -15.56 -13.38
C THR A 103 7.39 -15.11 -14.77
N ILE A 104 6.84 -14.00 -15.28
CA ILE A 104 7.18 -13.49 -16.63
C ILE A 104 8.68 -13.14 -16.70
N PHE A 105 9.20 -12.44 -15.70
CA PHE A 105 10.59 -12.02 -15.67
C PHE A 105 11.54 -13.23 -15.48
N GLU A 106 11.19 -14.16 -14.61
CA GLU A 106 11.93 -15.42 -14.41
C GLU A 106 11.96 -16.25 -15.69
N SER A 107 10.81 -16.37 -16.36
CA SER A 107 10.69 -17.04 -17.66
C SER A 107 11.60 -16.39 -18.69
N ALA A 108 11.61 -15.06 -18.81
CA ALA A 108 12.50 -14.38 -19.77
C ALA A 108 13.99 -14.49 -19.40
N TYR A 109 14.32 -14.52 -18.11
CA TYR A 109 15.69 -14.61 -17.65
C TYR A 109 16.30 -16.00 -17.86
N PHE A 110 15.52 -17.06 -17.64
CA PHE A 110 16.02 -18.44 -17.70
C PHE A 110 15.74 -19.16 -19.02
N THR A 111 14.82 -18.69 -19.86
CA THR A 111 14.59 -19.30 -21.17
C THR A 111 15.80 -19.06 -22.06
N GLN A 112 16.37 -20.15 -22.61
CA GLN A 112 17.54 -20.03 -23.49
C GLN A 112 17.14 -19.31 -24.79
N PRO A 113 17.99 -18.45 -25.38
CA PRO A 113 17.70 -17.77 -26.65
C PRO A 113 17.38 -18.71 -27.81
N ILE A 114 17.91 -19.93 -27.78
CA ILE A 114 17.72 -20.96 -28.80
C ILE A 114 16.57 -21.94 -28.50
N TYR A 115 15.82 -21.71 -27.42
CA TYR A 115 14.83 -22.66 -26.94
C TYR A 115 13.66 -22.81 -27.93
N ILE A 116 12.89 -21.75 -28.14
CA ILE A 116 11.68 -21.79 -28.96
C ILE A 116 11.42 -20.42 -29.57
N ALA A 117 10.78 -20.35 -30.74
CA ALA A 117 10.31 -19.08 -31.26
C ALA A 117 9.20 -18.52 -30.34
N PRO A 118 9.22 -17.22 -29.98
CA PRO A 118 8.16 -16.61 -29.17
C PRO A 118 6.79 -16.75 -29.85
N MET A 119 6.77 -16.49 -31.15
CA MET A 119 5.60 -16.54 -32.00
C MET A 119 6.01 -16.87 -33.44
N TYR A 120 5.18 -17.64 -34.13
CA TYR A 120 5.32 -17.95 -35.55
C TYR A 120 4.56 -16.94 -36.44
N PRO A 121 4.85 -16.85 -37.75
CA PRO A 121 4.26 -15.84 -38.65
C PRO A 121 2.72 -15.81 -38.72
N ASP A 122 2.09 -16.93 -38.37
CA ASP A 122 0.64 -17.10 -38.37
C ASP A 122 -0.01 -16.83 -36.99
N GLY A 123 0.74 -16.24 -36.06
CA GLY A 123 0.29 -15.87 -34.72
C GLY A 123 0.28 -17.02 -33.71
N LYS A 124 0.72 -18.23 -34.10
CA LYS A 124 0.83 -19.35 -33.16
C LYS A 124 1.95 -19.12 -32.15
N LEU A 125 1.70 -19.45 -30.89
CA LEU A 125 2.67 -19.31 -29.81
C LEU A 125 3.56 -20.55 -29.70
N GLY A 126 4.87 -20.36 -29.59
CA GLY A 126 5.84 -21.44 -29.51
C GLY A 126 5.95 -22.08 -28.13
N ALA A 127 5.84 -23.40 -28.03
CA ALA A 127 6.24 -24.17 -26.85
C ALA A 127 6.48 -25.63 -27.21
N PHE A 128 7.34 -26.33 -26.49
CA PHE A 128 7.49 -27.79 -26.62
C PHE A 128 6.38 -28.55 -25.87
N SER A 129 6.10 -29.79 -26.30
CA SER A 129 5.18 -30.68 -25.60
C SER A 129 5.70 -30.99 -24.19
N GLY A 130 4.84 -30.83 -23.18
CA GLY A 130 5.23 -30.92 -21.77
C GLY A 130 6.07 -29.74 -21.23
N GLY A 131 6.40 -28.75 -22.06
CA GLY A 131 7.15 -27.56 -21.68
C GLY A 131 6.29 -26.46 -21.05
N GLY A 132 6.97 -25.43 -20.53
CA GLY A 132 6.35 -24.19 -20.05
C GLY A 132 5.89 -23.28 -21.18
N LEU A 133 5.14 -22.23 -20.84
CA LEU A 133 4.85 -21.16 -21.79
C LEU A 133 6.10 -20.31 -22.00
N ASN A 134 6.30 -19.81 -23.21
CA ASN A 134 7.34 -18.82 -23.44
C ASN A 134 6.96 -17.46 -22.81
N PRO A 135 7.93 -16.57 -22.53
CA PRO A 135 7.69 -15.28 -21.88
C PRO A 135 6.63 -14.41 -22.57
N VAL A 136 6.59 -14.39 -23.90
CA VAL A 136 5.61 -13.61 -24.68
C VAL A 136 4.20 -14.15 -24.49
N ALA A 137 4.04 -15.47 -24.48
CA ALA A 137 2.77 -16.13 -24.20
C ALA A 137 2.30 -15.86 -22.75
N GLU A 138 3.21 -15.89 -21.77
CA GLU A 138 2.89 -15.56 -20.38
C GLU A 138 2.40 -14.12 -20.21
N LEU A 139 3.06 -13.18 -20.90
CA LEU A 139 2.77 -11.75 -20.84
C LEU A 139 1.41 -11.40 -21.46
N GLY A 140 1.06 -12.03 -22.59
CA GLY A 140 -0.06 -11.58 -23.42
C GLY A 140 -1.24 -12.53 -23.57
N ALA A 141 -1.04 -13.83 -23.35
CA ALA A 141 -1.99 -14.85 -23.78
C ALA A 141 -2.69 -15.59 -22.62
N THR A 142 -2.29 -15.32 -21.38
CA THR A 142 -2.79 -16.00 -20.17
C THR A 142 -3.99 -15.31 -19.51
N GLY A 143 -4.32 -14.09 -19.92
CA GLY A 143 -5.40 -13.28 -19.35
C GLY A 143 -4.90 -11.99 -18.70
N TYR A 144 -5.71 -11.43 -17.80
CA TYR A 144 -5.41 -10.18 -17.11
C TYR A 144 -6.01 -10.15 -15.70
N ALA A 145 -5.52 -9.22 -14.88
CA ALA A 145 -6.05 -8.93 -13.55
C ALA A 145 -6.23 -7.43 -13.37
N ASN A 146 -7.43 -7.03 -12.97
CA ASN A 146 -7.75 -5.64 -12.63
C ASN A 146 -7.92 -5.51 -11.11
N GLN A 147 -7.13 -4.62 -10.51
CA GLN A 147 -7.09 -4.40 -9.07
C GLN A 147 -7.60 -3.00 -8.73
N TRP A 148 -8.46 -2.92 -7.72
CA TRP A 148 -8.91 -1.67 -7.14
C TRP A 148 -8.44 -1.57 -5.70
N ARG A 149 -7.96 -0.39 -5.31
CA ARG A 149 -7.50 -0.12 -3.95
C ARG A 149 -8.09 1.18 -3.47
N SER A 150 -8.58 1.21 -2.24
CA SER A 150 -8.94 2.44 -1.56
C SER A 150 -8.33 2.47 -0.17
N GLN A 151 -7.77 3.60 0.21
CA GLN A 151 -7.31 3.87 1.57
C GLN A 151 -7.93 5.17 2.03
N VAL A 152 -8.43 5.19 3.25
CA VAL A 152 -8.83 6.40 3.96
C VAL A 152 -8.20 6.36 5.33
N TYR A 153 -7.54 7.46 5.69
CA TYR A 153 -7.12 7.79 7.03
C TYR A 153 -7.94 8.99 7.48
N SER A 154 -8.52 8.93 8.67
CA SER A 154 -9.25 10.08 9.20
C SER A 154 -9.04 10.23 10.68
N ASN A 155 -8.85 11.46 11.14
CA ASN A 155 -8.76 11.79 12.55
C ASN A 155 -9.52 13.07 12.88
N LEU A 156 -10.17 13.06 14.03
CA LEU A 156 -10.79 14.21 14.65
C LEU A 156 -10.20 14.35 16.05
N ARG A 157 -9.52 15.47 16.30
CA ARG A 157 -8.93 15.81 17.59
C ARG A 157 -9.57 17.09 18.11
N VAL A 158 -10.02 17.06 19.37
CA VAL A 158 -10.60 18.22 20.05
C VAL A 158 -9.79 18.47 21.31
N THR A 159 -9.26 19.67 21.44
CA THR A 159 -8.51 20.12 22.62
C THR A 159 -9.27 21.26 23.29
N GLN A 160 -9.60 21.07 24.57
CA GLN A 160 -10.27 22.04 25.41
C GLN A 160 -9.35 22.48 26.56
N GLN A 161 -9.04 23.77 26.60
CA GLN A 161 -8.41 24.41 27.75
C GLN A 161 -9.44 24.55 28.88
N LEU A 162 -9.09 24.01 30.06
CA LEU A 162 -9.94 24.03 31.25
C LEU A 162 -9.59 25.21 32.15
N CYS A 163 -8.29 25.44 32.36
CA CYS A 163 -7.75 26.59 33.07
C CYS A 163 -6.32 26.86 32.59
N LYS A 164 -5.63 27.84 33.19
CA LYS A 164 -4.26 28.19 32.80
C LYS A 164 -3.35 26.97 32.91
N GLY A 165 -2.84 26.52 31.76
CA GLY A 165 -1.91 25.40 31.65
C GLY A 165 -2.56 24.02 31.62
N LEU A 166 -3.83 23.85 31.97
CA LEU A 166 -4.52 22.55 31.98
C LEU A 166 -5.47 22.42 30.79
N SER A 167 -5.28 21.36 29.99
CA SER A 167 -6.19 21.00 28.90
C SER A 167 -6.56 19.53 28.92
N ILE A 168 -7.72 19.23 28.36
CA ILE A 168 -8.13 17.88 27.98
C ILE A 168 -8.16 17.78 26.46
N THR A 169 -7.70 16.67 25.91
CA THR A 169 -7.75 16.36 24.48
C THR A 169 -8.42 15.02 24.26
N GLY A 170 -9.37 14.97 23.34
CA GLY A 170 -9.93 13.72 22.82
C GLY A 170 -9.57 13.57 21.36
N MET A 171 -9.24 12.35 20.91
CA MET A 171 -9.10 12.04 19.51
C MET A 171 -9.86 10.77 19.16
N PHE A 172 -10.52 10.80 18.01
CA PHE A 172 -11.06 9.64 17.32
C PHE A 172 -10.39 9.51 15.95
N SER A 173 -10.07 8.31 15.54
CA SER A 173 -9.61 8.03 14.18
C SER A 173 -10.32 6.81 13.61
N PHE A 174 -10.57 6.87 12.31
CA PHE A 174 -11.17 5.81 11.54
C PHE A 174 -10.39 5.66 10.24
N ASP A 175 -9.73 4.52 10.12
CA ASP A 175 -8.90 4.20 8.98
C ASP A 175 -9.47 2.95 8.31
N THR A 176 -9.45 2.91 6.98
CA THR A 176 -9.87 1.73 6.23
C THR A 176 -9.04 1.55 4.98
N TYR A 177 -8.68 0.28 4.74
CA TYR A 177 -8.13 -0.19 3.49
C TYR A 177 -9.12 -1.14 2.82
N ASN A 178 -9.30 -1.01 1.52
CA ASN A 178 -9.98 -2.03 0.72
C ASN A 178 -9.16 -2.33 -0.53
N TYR A 179 -9.12 -3.61 -0.88
CA TYR A 179 -8.48 -4.14 -2.06
C TYR A 179 -9.42 -5.16 -2.70
N THR A 180 -9.59 -5.07 -4.00
CA THR A 180 -10.23 -6.12 -4.81
C THR A 180 -9.37 -6.42 -6.02
N SER A 181 -9.37 -7.68 -6.44
CA SER A 181 -8.68 -8.17 -7.62
C SER A 181 -9.61 -9.07 -8.41
N ASN A 182 -10.07 -8.57 -9.55
CA ASN A 182 -10.82 -9.33 -10.52
C ASN A 182 -9.83 -9.92 -11.52
N ARG A 183 -9.75 -11.24 -11.59
CA ARG A 183 -8.76 -11.93 -12.41
C ARG A 183 -9.45 -12.84 -13.40
N PHE A 184 -9.06 -12.68 -14.67
CA PHE A 184 -9.57 -13.41 -15.80
C PHE A 184 -8.42 -14.18 -16.42
N THR A 185 -8.44 -15.51 -16.37
CA THR A 185 -7.32 -16.35 -16.80
C THR A 185 -7.73 -17.36 -17.87
N LYS A 186 -6.83 -17.68 -18.80
CA LYS A 186 -6.99 -18.79 -19.74
C LYS A 186 -5.65 -19.47 -20.00
N SER A 187 -5.71 -20.68 -20.53
CA SER A 187 -4.53 -21.35 -21.10
C SER A 187 -4.52 -21.11 -22.61
N PRO A 188 -3.43 -20.60 -23.22
CA PRO A 188 -3.36 -20.45 -24.66
C PRO A 188 -3.09 -21.79 -25.37
N ASN A 189 -3.45 -21.87 -26.66
CA ASN A 189 -2.94 -22.91 -27.55
C ASN A 189 -1.46 -22.66 -27.84
N THR A 190 -0.63 -23.70 -27.85
CA THR A 190 0.79 -23.59 -28.20
C THR A 190 1.21 -24.67 -29.20
N TYR A 191 2.29 -24.40 -29.91
CA TYR A 191 2.76 -25.21 -31.02
C TYR A 191 4.29 -25.29 -31.07
N HIS A 192 4.80 -26.35 -31.67
CA HIS A 192 6.21 -26.52 -31.99
C HIS A 192 6.37 -26.74 -33.49
N ALA A 193 7.20 -25.93 -34.15
CA ALA A 193 7.52 -26.13 -35.55
C ALA A 193 8.59 -27.22 -35.69
N THR A 194 8.27 -28.30 -36.40
CA THR A 194 9.16 -29.47 -36.54
C THR A 194 9.96 -29.46 -37.84
N GLY A 195 9.56 -28.62 -38.80
CA GLY A 195 10.23 -28.49 -40.09
C GLY A 195 9.46 -27.60 -41.06
N ARG A 196 9.83 -27.68 -42.34
CA ARG A 196 9.11 -27.04 -43.44
C ARG A 196 8.68 -28.05 -44.48
N ASP A 197 7.53 -27.80 -45.11
CA ASP A 197 7.08 -28.56 -46.27
C ASP A 197 7.86 -28.18 -47.54
N ALA A 198 7.57 -28.85 -48.66
CA ALA A 198 8.20 -28.58 -49.96
C ALA A 198 7.93 -27.17 -50.51
N ASN A 199 6.90 -26.49 -50.01
CA ASN A 199 6.55 -25.11 -50.37
C ASN A 199 7.16 -24.08 -49.41
N GLY A 200 7.90 -24.54 -48.39
CA GLY A 200 8.53 -23.70 -47.38
C GLY A 200 7.61 -23.29 -46.22
N ASN A 201 6.39 -23.83 -46.11
CA ASN A 201 5.52 -23.54 -44.97
C ASN A 201 5.96 -24.31 -43.73
N LEU A 202 5.78 -23.73 -42.54
CA LEU A 202 6.08 -24.40 -41.28
C LEU A 202 5.10 -25.55 -41.02
N ILE A 203 5.66 -26.67 -40.60
CA ILE A 203 4.90 -27.83 -40.12
C ILE A 203 4.83 -27.74 -38.60
N TYR A 204 3.62 -27.76 -38.04
CA TYR A 204 3.40 -27.60 -36.61
C TYR A 204 2.89 -28.87 -35.95
N GLU A 205 3.39 -29.12 -34.76
CA GLU A 205 2.77 -30.00 -33.76
C GLU A 205 2.08 -29.13 -32.72
N GLN A 206 0.81 -29.40 -32.41
CA GLN A 206 0.14 -28.72 -31.30
C GLN A 206 0.63 -29.32 -29.97
N THR A 207 1.26 -28.48 -29.15
CA THR A 207 1.88 -28.90 -27.89
C THR A 207 1.01 -28.67 -26.66
N ARG A 208 0.04 -27.76 -26.76
CA ARG A 208 -1.01 -27.56 -25.75
C ARG A 208 -2.32 -27.17 -26.41
N GLN A 209 -3.39 -27.82 -25.96
CA GLN A 209 -4.75 -27.35 -26.18
C GLN A 209 -5.14 -26.41 -25.04
N GLY A 210 -5.43 -25.17 -25.40
CA GLY A 210 -5.84 -24.10 -24.50
C GLY A 210 -7.33 -24.14 -24.16
N THR A 211 -7.78 -23.11 -23.46
CA THR A 211 -9.19 -22.89 -23.12
C THR A 211 -9.75 -21.75 -23.97
N GLU A 212 -10.98 -21.91 -24.47
CA GLU A 212 -11.64 -20.87 -25.28
C GLU A 212 -12.03 -19.64 -24.45
N ASN A 213 -12.62 -19.87 -23.28
CA ASN A 213 -13.13 -18.81 -22.41
C ASN A 213 -12.15 -18.44 -21.29
N LEU A 214 -12.22 -17.19 -20.84
CA LEU A 214 -11.55 -16.73 -19.63
C LEU A 214 -12.30 -17.22 -18.39
N ALA A 215 -11.59 -17.88 -17.47
CA ALA A 215 -12.08 -18.19 -16.14
C ALA A 215 -11.97 -16.97 -15.23
N TYR A 216 -13.03 -16.68 -14.47
CA TYR A 216 -13.07 -15.56 -13.53
C TYR A 216 -12.77 -16.01 -12.10
N SER A 217 -12.02 -15.18 -11.38
CA SER A 217 -11.85 -15.29 -9.93
C SER A 217 -11.78 -13.90 -9.28
N LEU A 218 -12.30 -13.82 -8.05
CA LEU A 218 -12.26 -12.62 -7.22
C LEU A 218 -11.39 -12.90 -5.99
N SER A 219 -10.52 -11.95 -5.67
CA SER A 219 -9.88 -11.87 -4.36
C SER A 219 -10.17 -10.49 -3.77
N ALA A 220 -10.45 -10.46 -2.47
CA ALA A 220 -10.65 -9.22 -1.73
C ALA A 220 -9.82 -9.24 -0.44
N LYS A 221 -9.30 -8.08 -0.06
CA LYS A 221 -8.65 -7.83 1.23
C LYS A 221 -9.16 -6.51 1.76
N GLY A 222 -9.16 -6.34 3.07
CA GLY A 222 -9.46 -5.04 3.63
C GLY A 222 -9.46 -5.07 5.13
N ASP A 223 -9.17 -3.93 5.71
CA ASP A 223 -9.09 -3.73 7.13
C ASP A 223 -9.78 -2.42 7.50
N ARG A 224 -10.13 -2.34 8.78
CA ARG A 224 -10.70 -1.15 9.38
C ARG A 224 -10.15 -1.02 10.79
N THR A 225 -9.51 0.10 11.05
CA THR A 225 -8.94 0.44 12.35
C THR A 225 -9.69 1.62 12.95
N ILE A 226 -10.20 1.43 14.17
CA ILE A 226 -10.72 2.49 15.01
C ILE A 226 -9.69 2.75 16.11
N TYR A 227 -9.31 4.01 16.26
CA TYR A 227 -8.43 4.46 17.32
C TYR A 227 -9.11 5.55 18.15
N LEU A 228 -8.94 5.45 19.47
CA LEU A 228 -9.45 6.39 20.45
C LEU A 228 -8.31 6.83 21.36
N GLU A 229 -8.27 8.12 21.65
CA GLU A 229 -7.31 8.72 22.58
C GLU A 229 -8.02 9.72 23.49
N ALA A 230 -7.64 9.74 24.76
CA ALA A 230 -7.98 10.79 25.70
C ALA A 230 -6.72 11.18 26.48
N ALA A 231 -6.40 12.47 26.49
CA ALA A 231 -5.22 12.99 27.15
C ALA A 231 -5.58 14.15 28.09
N LEU A 232 -5.01 14.13 29.29
CA LEU A 232 -4.96 15.26 30.21
C LEU A 232 -3.56 15.85 30.15
N ASN A 233 -3.46 17.13 29.81
CA ASN A 233 -2.18 17.81 29.66
C ASN A 233 -2.09 18.99 30.63
N TYR A 234 -0.94 19.15 31.26
CA TYR A 234 -0.58 20.29 32.09
C TYR A 234 0.72 20.90 31.59
N LYS A 235 0.79 22.22 31.45
CA LYS A 235 2.02 22.96 31.19
C LYS A 235 1.93 24.33 31.84
N ASN A 236 2.82 24.62 32.77
CA ASN A 236 2.88 25.94 33.41
C ASN A 236 4.31 26.29 33.83
N THR A 237 4.57 27.59 33.94
CA THR A 237 5.86 28.14 34.36
C THR A 237 5.66 28.96 35.63
N PHE A 238 6.48 28.70 36.64
CA PHE A 238 6.46 29.35 37.95
C PHE A 238 7.82 29.99 38.22
N GLY A 239 7.98 31.26 37.88
CA GLY A 239 9.27 31.94 37.99
C GLY A 239 10.33 31.22 37.14
N ARG A 240 11.28 30.56 37.78
CA ARG A 240 12.38 29.80 37.15
C ARG A 240 12.06 28.31 36.97
N HIS A 241 10.82 27.89 37.24
CA HIS A 241 10.43 26.49 37.21
C HIS A 241 9.46 26.21 36.06
N ASP A 242 9.82 25.32 35.15
CA ASP A 242 8.93 24.84 34.09
C ASP A 242 8.42 23.45 34.42
N VAL A 243 7.10 23.30 34.48
CA VAL A 243 6.44 22.04 34.83
C VAL A 243 5.52 21.64 33.68
N SER A 244 5.70 20.43 33.15
CA SER A 244 4.75 19.85 32.22
C SER A 244 4.43 18.40 32.55
N GLY A 245 3.22 17.99 32.20
CA GLY A 245 2.69 16.65 32.46
C GLY A 245 1.68 16.26 31.40
N MET A 246 1.66 14.97 31.05
CA MET A 246 0.65 14.37 30.19
C MET A 246 0.27 13.01 30.76
N LEU A 247 -1.02 12.73 30.81
CA LEU A 247 -1.56 11.39 30.99
C LEU A 247 -2.44 11.07 29.79
N LEU A 248 -2.14 10.00 29.08
CA LEU A 248 -2.78 9.63 27.82
C LEU A 248 -3.28 8.18 27.90
N PHE A 249 -4.59 8.00 27.73
CA PHE A 249 -5.20 6.71 27.49
C PHE A 249 -5.43 6.55 25.99
N ASN A 250 -5.09 5.38 25.45
CA ASN A 250 -5.40 5.06 24.06
C ASN A 250 -5.91 3.63 23.88
N GLN A 251 -6.71 3.44 22.83
CA GLN A 251 -7.24 2.15 22.44
C GLN A 251 -7.30 2.05 20.91
N SER A 252 -6.92 0.89 20.38
CA SER A 252 -7.04 0.54 18.95
C SER A 252 -7.83 -0.75 18.79
N ASP A 253 -8.69 -0.81 17.77
CA ASP A 253 -9.44 -1.98 17.33
C ASP A 253 -9.33 -2.08 15.81
N GLU A 254 -8.59 -3.07 15.32
CA GLU A 254 -8.40 -3.36 13.91
C GLU A 254 -9.09 -4.68 13.56
N ILE A 255 -9.87 -4.69 12.47
CA ILE A 255 -10.58 -5.87 12.01
C ILE A 255 -10.30 -6.13 10.54
N ASN A 256 -10.20 -7.40 10.15
CA ASN A 256 -10.23 -7.80 8.74
C ASN A 256 -11.68 -7.81 8.23
N THR A 257 -12.00 -6.89 7.31
CA THR A 257 -13.35 -6.73 6.76
C THR A 257 -13.68 -7.70 5.62
N LYS A 258 -12.73 -8.56 5.25
CA LYS A 258 -12.82 -9.57 4.18
C LYS A 258 -12.34 -10.95 4.65
N ALA A 259 -12.38 -11.21 5.96
CA ALA A 259 -12.01 -12.50 6.54
C ALA A 259 -12.84 -13.65 5.93
N THR A 260 -12.18 -14.78 5.70
CA THR A 260 -12.81 -15.97 5.10
C THR A 260 -12.99 -17.13 6.08
N ASN A 261 -12.41 -17.01 7.28
CA ASN A 261 -12.50 -17.96 8.37
C ASN A 261 -12.53 -17.23 9.73
N VAL A 262 -12.74 -17.99 10.81
CA VAL A 262 -12.92 -17.43 12.16
C VAL A 262 -11.63 -16.82 12.68
N GLU A 263 -10.49 -17.46 12.42
CA GLU A 263 -9.18 -17.03 12.86
C GLU A 263 -8.81 -15.66 12.26
N GLU A 264 -9.07 -15.45 10.97
CA GLU A 264 -8.87 -14.16 10.28
C GLU A 264 -9.84 -13.08 10.74
N ALA A 265 -11.01 -13.45 11.25
CA ALA A 265 -12.04 -12.51 11.69
C ALA A 265 -11.78 -11.96 13.11
N LEU A 266 -10.81 -12.51 13.83
CA LEU A 266 -10.46 -12.04 15.16
C LEU A 266 -9.86 -10.62 15.11
N PRO A 267 -10.32 -9.70 15.98
CA PRO A 267 -9.94 -8.29 15.93
C PRO A 267 -8.62 -8.02 16.65
N TYR A 268 -7.63 -7.42 16.00
CA TYR A 268 -6.41 -6.97 16.68
C TYR A 268 -6.68 -5.76 17.58
N ARG A 269 -6.40 -5.92 18.87
CA ARG A 269 -6.69 -4.92 19.90
C ARG A 269 -5.47 -4.53 20.70
N PHE A 270 -5.34 -3.21 20.89
CA PHE A 270 -4.31 -2.60 21.71
C PHE A 270 -4.95 -1.61 22.69
N ARG A 271 -4.43 -1.55 23.91
CA ARG A 271 -4.77 -0.50 24.90
C ARG A 271 -3.52 -0.04 25.61
N GLY A 272 -3.41 1.26 25.86
CA GLY A 272 -2.28 1.85 26.54
C GLY A 272 -2.70 2.93 27.51
N LEU A 273 -1.93 3.06 28.58
CA LEU A 273 -1.89 4.23 29.44
C LEU A 273 -0.45 4.72 29.47
N ALA A 274 -0.20 5.92 28.95
CA ALA A 274 1.11 6.55 28.94
C ALA A 274 1.11 7.80 29.82
N GLY A 275 2.21 8.02 30.52
CA GLY A 275 2.44 9.23 31.29
C GLY A 275 3.79 9.84 30.95
N ARG A 276 3.85 11.17 30.90
CA ARG A 276 5.06 11.96 30.72
C ARG A 276 5.06 13.11 31.70
N PHE A 277 6.14 13.30 32.45
CA PHE A 277 6.33 14.40 33.37
C PHE A 277 7.70 15.01 33.14
N THR A 278 7.74 16.32 32.96
CA THR A 278 8.98 17.06 32.75
C THR A 278 9.08 18.20 33.74
N TYR A 279 10.28 18.44 34.22
CA TYR A 279 10.62 19.56 35.08
C TYR A 279 11.89 20.23 34.56
N GLY A 280 11.82 21.55 34.41
CA GLY A 280 12.96 22.42 34.10
C GLY A 280 13.18 23.40 35.25
N PHE A 281 14.44 23.64 35.61
CA PHE A 281 14.84 24.71 36.52
C PHE A 281 15.86 25.61 35.83
N ASP A 282 15.47 26.87 35.68
CA ASP A 282 16.28 27.99 35.23
C ASP A 282 17.04 27.74 33.92
N ASP A 283 16.40 27.04 32.97
CA ASP A 283 17.01 26.67 31.68
C ASP A 283 18.38 25.96 31.79
N ARG A 284 18.65 25.38 32.97
CA ARG A 284 19.91 24.72 33.31
C ARG A 284 19.72 23.25 33.58
N TYR A 285 18.76 22.90 34.42
CA TYR A 285 18.56 21.54 34.90
C TYR A 285 17.22 21.02 34.41
N PHE A 286 17.23 19.84 33.82
CA PHE A 286 16.05 19.19 33.26
C PHE A 286 15.93 17.79 33.83
N ALA A 287 14.70 17.42 34.17
CA ALA A 287 14.35 16.06 34.58
C ALA A 287 13.12 15.62 33.81
N GLU A 288 13.10 14.37 33.35
CA GLU A 288 11.99 13.77 32.65
C GLU A 288 11.73 12.36 33.16
N PHE A 289 10.46 12.05 33.39
CA PHE A 289 9.99 10.71 33.71
C PHE A 289 8.85 10.33 32.77
N ASN A 290 8.96 9.17 32.12
CA ASN A 290 7.91 8.61 31.31
C ASN A 290 7.56 7.20 31.78
N PHE A 291 6.30 6.82 31.61
CA PHE A 291 5.90 5.43 31.74
C PHE A 291 4.89 5.05 30.66
N GLY A 292 4.88 3.78 30.30
CA GLY A 292 3.82 3.16 29.53
C GLY A 292 3.31 1.91 30.23
N TYR A 293 2.00 1.78 30.34
CA TYR A 293 1.31 0.55 30.71
C TYR A 293 0.48 0.10 29.53
N ASN A 294 1.04 -0.81 28.75
CA ASN A 294 0.51 -1.18 27.44
C ASN A 294 0.07 -2.63 27.45
N GLY A 295 -1.05 -2.92 26.80
CA GLY A 295 -1.51 -4.27 26.60
C GLY A 295 -1.99 -4.58 25.19
N SER A 296 -1.78 -5.82 24.80
CA SER A 296 -2.14 -6.37 23.50
C SER A 296 -2.84 -7.70 23.70
N GLU A 297 -3.84 -7.97 22.86
CA GLU A 297 -4.57 -9.23 22.91
C GLU A 297 -3.76 -10.45 22.46
N ASN A 298 -2.65 -10.24 21.73
CA ASN A 298 -1.77 -11.31 21.23
C ASN A 298 -1.09 -12.11 22.36
N PHE A 299 -1.08 -11.57 23.57
CA PHE A 299 -0.49 -12.23 24.74
C PHE A 299 -1.54 -13.00 25.55
N ALA A 300 -1.08 -14.07 26.20
CA ALA A 300 -1.90 -14.86 27.11
C ALA A 300 -2.54 -13.97 28.18
N PRO A 301 -3.79 -14.24 28.63
CA PRO A 301 -4.55 -13.35 29.50
C PRO A 301 -3.80 -12.81 30.73
N LYS A 302 -2.92 -13.62 31.33
CA LYS A 302 -2.11 -13.24 32.50
C LYS A 302 -0.95 -12.30 32.20
N ASN A 303 -0.48 -12.25 30.95
CA ASN A 303 0.70 -11.50 30.50
C ASN A 303 0.35 -10.42 29.46
N ARG A 304 -0.92 -10.00 29.41
CA ARG A 304 -1.40 -9.03 28.40
C ARG A 304 -0.80 -7.66 28.54
N TYR A 305 -0.37 -7.27 29.74
CA TYR A 305 0.09 -5.93 30.04
C TYR A 305 1.56 -5.93 30.51
N GLY A 306 2.30 -4.93 30.05
CA GLY A 306 3.65 -4.63 30.48
C GLY A 306 3.77 -3.18 30.95
N PHE A 307 4.60 -2.97 31.98
CA PHE A 307 4.95 -1.64 32.48
C PHE A 307 6.38 -1.28 32.06
N PHE A 308 6.54 -0.12 31.43
CA PHE A 308 7.78 0.32 30.81
C PHE A 308 8.12 1.74 31.31
N PRO A 309 8.87 1.87 32.42
CA PRO A 309 9.31 3.17 32.92
C PRO A 309 10.59 3.63 32.21
N SER A 310 10.78 4.95 32.11
CA SER A 310 12.04 5.56 31.70
C SER A 310 12.24 6.89 32.44
N MET A 311 13.49 7.26 32.68
CA MET A 311 13.84 8.53 33.31
C MET A 311 15.07 9.12 32.63
N GLY A 312 15.15 10.45 32.60
CA GLY A 312 16.27 11.20 32.04
C GLY A 312 16.56 12.45 32.86
N LEU A 313 17.83 12.82 32.93
CA LEU A 313 18.33 14.05 33.52
C LEU A 313 19.18 14.79 32.49
N GLY A 314 19.06 16.11 32.43
CA GLY A 314 19.82 16.97 31.53
C GLY A 314 20.39 18.18 32.26
N TRP A 315 21.59 18.59 31.88
CA TRP A 315 22.24 19.79 32.42
C TRP A 315 22.93 20.58 31.32
N VAL A 316 22.58 21.86 31.22
CA VAL A 316 23.17 22.82 30.28
C VAL A 316 24.26 23.60 31.01
N ILE A 317 25.51 23.14 30.89
CA ILE A 317 26.69 23.73 31.55
C ILE A 317 26.95 25.17 31.06
N SER A 318 26.62 25.47 29.80
CA SER A 318 26.83 26.82 29.23
C SER A 318 25.96 27.92 29.87
N ASN A 319 24.92 27.54 30.62
CA ASN A 319 23.97 28.45 31.25
C ASN A 319 24.23 28.65 32.75
N GLU A 320 25.38 28.19 33.26
CA GLU A 320 25.73 28.28 34.68
C GLU A 320 26.00 29.70 35.19
#